data_AF-A0A349UZL9-F1
#
_entry.id   AF-A0A349UZL9-F1
#
_cell.length_a   1.000
_cell.length_b   1.000
_cell.length_c   1.000
_cell.angle_alpha   90.00
_cell.angle_beta   90.00
_cell.angle_gamma   90.00
#
_symmetry.space_group_name_H-M   'P 1'
#
loop_
_entity.id
_entity.type
_entity.pdbx_description
1 polymer ?
#
loop_
_entity_poly.entity_id
_entity_poly.type
_entity_poly.pdbx_seq_one_letter_code
_entity_poly.pdbx_strand_id
1 'polypeptide(L)'
;MVNLHPDYSAKKGALLVFFAFLVYYLATAIALPYGAGPDYDAHFDGARFIYTEGRLAILPEDAPKLHITAYGSTRALRPPLSYLVAAG
;
A
#
# COMPACT_ATOMS: atom_id res chain seq x y z
N MET A 1 -13.50 18.28 46.02
CA MET A 1 -12.38 18.02 45.08
C MET A 1 -12.57 16.62 44.53
N VAL A 2 -12.84 16.48 43.23
CA VAL A 2 -12.92 15.17 42.56
C VAL A 2 -11.50 14.73 42.25
N ASN A 3 -11.02 13.68 42.91
CA ASN A 3 -9.77 13.02 42.54
C ASN A 3 -10.02 12.24 41.23
N LEU A 4 -9.64 12.81 40.09
CA LEU A 4 -9.50 12.06 38.85
C LEU A 4 -8.28 11.14 39.00
N HIS A 5 -8.50 9.92 39.50
CA HIS A 5 -7.52 8.86 39.34
C HIS A 5 -7.35 8.62 37.83
N PRO A 6 -6.14 8.73 37.27
CA PRO A 6 -5.90 8.33 35.89
C PRO A 6 -6.30 6.86 35.77
N ASP A 7 -7.14 6.51 34.80
CA ASP A 7 -7.48 5.12 34.54
C ASP A 7 -6.25 4.39 33.97
N TYR A 8 -5.42 3.88 34.88
CA TYR A 8 -4.20 3.13 34.56
C TYR A 8 -4.52 1.83 33.81
N SER A 9 -5.76 1.32 33.89
CA SER A 9 -6.18 0.11 33.19
C SER A 9 -6.29 0.36 31.68
N ALA A 10 -6.93 1.47 31.30
CA ALA A 10 -7.04 1.89 29.89
C ALA A 10 -5.66 2.11 29.25
N LYS A 11 -4.71 2.71 29.99
CA LYS A 11 -3.33 2.91 29.52
C LYS A 11 -2.57 1.58 29.32
N LYS A 12 -2.72 0.63 30.24
CA LYS A 12 -2.13 -0.71 30.12
C LYS A 12 -2.72 -1.48 28.95
N GLY A 13 -4.04 -1.38 28.74
CA GLY A 13 -4.73 -1.97 27.59
C GLY A 13 -4.24 -1.40 26.26
N ALA A 14 -4.14 -0.07 26.15
CA ALA A 14 -3.60 0.59 24.96
C ALA A 14 -2.15 0.17 24.68
N LEU A 15 -1.32 0.05 25.72
CA LEU A 15 0.07 -0.40 25.60
C LEU A 15 0.15 -1.85 25.09
N LEU A 16 -0.70 -2.75 25.61
CA LEU A 16 -0.78 -4.13 25.13
C LEU A 16 -1.20 -4.21 23.66
N VAL A 17 -2.21 -3.45 23.25
CA VAL A 17 -2.64 -3.38 21.85
C VAL A 17 -1.50 -2.87 20.96
N PHE A 18 -0.84 -1.79 21.38
CA PHE A 18 0.31 -1.25 20.64
C PHE A 18 1.40 -2.30 20.43
N PHE A 19 1.82 -3.01 21.48
CA PHE A 19 2.85 -4.05 21.36
C PHE A 19 2.38 -5.24 20.52
N ALA A 20 1.12 -5.65 20.62
CA ALA A 20 0.57 -6.72 19.79
C ALA A 20 0.63 -6.35 18.29
N PHE A 21 0.23 -5.13 17.93
CA PHE A 21 0.32 -4.63 16.56
C PHE A 21 1.77 -4.46 16.09
N LEU A 22 2.66 -3.98 16.96
CA LEU A 22 4.08 -3.82 16.65
C LEU A 22 4.73 -5.17 16.34
N VAL A 23 4.48 -6.19 17.16
CA VAL A 23 5.00 -7.56 16.95
C VAL A 23 4.41 -8.16 15.68
N TYR A 24 3.10 -8.01 15.47
CA TYR A 24 2.46 -8.45 14.23
C TYR A 24 3.08 -7.80 12.98
N TYR A 25 3.31 -6.49 13.02
CA TYR A 25 3.89 -5.74 11.91
C TYR A 25 5.35 -6.16 11.66
N LEU A 26 6.15 -6.33 12.71
CA LEU A 26 7.54 -6.76 12.59
C LEU A 26 7.65 -8.19 12.06
N ALA A 27 6.82 -9.11 12.58
CA ALA A 27 6.79 -10.49 12.13
C ALA A 27 6.39 -10.59 10.65
N THR A 28 5.39 -9.81 10.23
CA THR A 28 4.97 -9.77 8.82
C THR A 28 6.03 -9.13 7.93
N ALA A 29 6.68 -8.03 8.35
CA ALA A 29 7.77 -7.41 7.60
C ALA A 29 8.97 -8.33 7.37
N ILE A 30 9.27 -9.24 8.30
CA ILE A 30 10.37 -10.22 8.16
C ILE A 30 9.94 -11.42 7.33
N ALA A 31 8.72 -11.92 7.53
CA ALA A 31 8.25 -13.16 6.92
C ALA A 31 7.82 -12.99 5.46
N LEU A 32 7.27 -11.83 5.10
CA LEU A 32 6.75 -11.60 3.76
C LEU A 32 7.86 -11.10 2.82
N PRO A 33 7.91 -11.61 1.57
CA PRO A 33 8.84 -11.11 0.59
C PRO A 33 8.57 -9.64 0.26
N TYR A 34 9.59 -8.97 -0.26
CA TYR A 34 9.45 -7.60 -0.75
C TYR A 34 8.28 -7.53 -1.75
N GLY A 35 7.35 -6.62 -1.48
CA GLY A 35 6.19 -6.45 -2.32
C GLY A 35 5.02 -7.40 -2.10
N ALA A 36 4.96 -8.13 -1.00
CA ALA A 36 3.80 -9.00 -0.71
C ALA A 36 2.50 -8.24 -0.37
N GLY A 37 2.52 -6.90 -0.35
CA GLY A 37 1.32 -6.10 -0.17
C GLY A 37 0.49 -6.07 -1.46
N PRO A 38 -0.84 -6.02 -1.38
CA PRO A 38 -1.72 -5.91 -2.55
C PRO A 38 -1.47 -4.63 -3.37
N ASP A 39 -0.79 -3.67 -2.75
CA ASP A 39 -0.43 -2.39 -3.34
C ASP A 39 0.81 -2.46 -4.23
N TYR A 40 1.66 -3.48 -4.07
CA TYR A 40 2.94 -3.58 -4.76
C TYR A 40 2.78 -3.77 -6.26
N ASP A 41 2.07 -4.81 -6.68
CA ASP A 41 1.84 -5.08 -8.10
C ASP A 41 1.16 -3.89 -8.78
N ALA A 42 0.17 -3.29 -8.10
CA ALA A 42 -0.52 -2.11 -8.60
C ALA A 42 0.40 -0.87 -8.71
N HIS A 43 1.44 -0.74 -7.88
CA HIS A 43 2.42 0.35 -7.97
C HIS A 43 3.40 0.18 -9.13
N PHE A 44 3.77 -1.05 -9.47
CA PHE A 44 4.69 -1.30 -10.58
C PHE A 44 3.98 -1.44 -11.92
N ASP A 45 2.69 -1.70 -11.93
CA ASP A 45 1.91 -1.92 -13.15
C ASP A 45 1.95 -0.73 -14.13
N GLY A 46 1.82 0.50 -13.62
CA GLY A 46 1.90 1.71 -14.45
C GLY A 46 3.28 1.91 -15.08
N ALA A 47 4.36 1.70 -14.30
CA ALA A 47 5.73 1.78 -14.81
C ALA A 47 6.03 0.68 -15.82
N ARG A 48 5.56 -0.55 -15.55
CA ARG A 48 5.66 -1.69 -16.47
C ARG A 48 4.97 -1.38 -17.80
N PHE A 49 3.75 -0.86 -17.77
CA PHE A 49 3.02 -0.48 -18.98
C PHE A 49 3.80 0.56 -19.81
N ILE A 50 4.28 1.63 -19.16
CA ILE A 50 5.07 2.68 -19.84
C ILE A 50 6.33 2.08 -20.47
N TYR A 51 7.03 1.21 -19.74
CA TYR A 51 8.23 0.53 -20.23
C TYR A 51 7.94 -0.37 -21.44
N THR A 52 6.83 -1.12 -21.43
CA THR A 52 6.49 -2.05 -22.51
C THR A 52 5.86 -1.39 -23.73
N GLU A 53 5.04 -0.37 -23.53
CA GLU A 53 4.23 0.26 -24.59
C GLU A 53 4.79 1.61 -25.05
N GLY A 54 5.76 2.18 -24.31
CA GLY A 54 6.37 3.47 -24.62
C GLY A 54 5.43 4.68 -24.46
N ARG A 55 4.29 4.50 -23.82
CA ARG A 55 3.24 5.52 -23.66
C ARG A 55 2.41 5.32 -22.39
N LEU A 56 1.61 6.32 -22.05
CA LEU A 56 0.63 6.23 -20.97
C LEU A 56 -0.57 5.35 -21.38
N ALA A 57 -1.15 4.66 -20.40
CA ALA A 57 -2.34 3.82 -20.55
C ALA A 57 -3.61 4.66 -20.50
N ILE A 58 -3.97 5.30 -21.61
CA ILE A 58 -5.09 6.25 -21.72
C ILE A 58 -6.21 5.76 -22.65
N LEU A 59 -6.00 4.65 -23.36
CA LEU A 59 -6.94 4.15 -24.36
C LEU A 59 -7.83 3.04 -23.76
N PRO A 60 -9.09 2.89 -24.20
CA PRO A 60 -9.98 1.82 -23.71
C PRO A 60 -9.40 0.41 -23.86
N GLU A 61 -8.67 0.16 -24.95
CA GLU A 61 -7.97 -1.10 -25.24
C GLU A 61 -6.79 -1.40 -24.30
N ASP A 62 -6.37 -0.44 -23.47
CA ASP A 62 -5.31 -0.63 -22.48
C ASP A 62 -5.84 -1.32 -21.22
N ALA A 63 -7.14 -1.23 -20.92
CA ALA A 63 -7.73 -1.76 -19.71
C ALA A 63 -7.42 -3.26 -19.45
N PRO A 64 -7.44 -4.16 -20.46
CA PRO A 64 -7.07 -5.57 -20.28
C PRO A 64 -5.58 -5.79 -19.98
N LYS A 65 -4.72 -4.80 -20.26
CA LYS A 65 -3.26 -4.88 -20.03
C LYS A 65 -2.86 -4.38 -18.64
N LEU A 66 -3.81 -3.85 -17.87
CA LEU A 66 -3.58 -3.23 -16.57
C LEU A 66 -4.03 -4.12 -15.42
N HIS A 67 -3.33 -4.01 -14.31
CA HIS A 67 -3.71 -4.60 -13.04
C HIS A 67 -4.86 -3.79 -12.42
N ILE A 68 -6.01 -4.45 -12.26
CA ILE A 68 -7.17 -3.88 -11.58
C ILE A 68 -7.09 -4.22 -10.09
N THR A 69 -7.02 -3.19 -9.26
CA THR A 69 -7.00 -3.34 -7.80
C THR A 69 -8.34 -3.86 -7.28
N ALA A 70 -8.36 -4.34 -6.03
CA ALA A 70 -9.59 -4.76 -5.34
C ALA A 70 -10.69 -3.69 -5.27
N TYR A 71 -10.35 -2.42 -5.52
CA TYR A 71 -11.27 -1.28 -5.57
C TYR A 71 -11.85 -1.01 -6.98
N GLY A 72 -11.63 -1.90 -7.95
CA GLY A 72 -12.17 -1.78 -9.31
C GLY A 72 -11.51 -0.70 -10.16
N SER A 73 -10.30 -0.27 -9.79
CA SER A 73 -9.56 0.79 -10.49
C SER A 73 -8.10 0.39 -10.73
N THR A 74 -7.46 1.03 -11.70
CA THR A 74 -6.03 0.90 -12.00
C THR A 74 -5.25 2.08 -11.45
N ARG A 75 -4.01 1.84 -11.01
CA ARG A 75 -3.10 2.90 -10.58
C ARG A 75 -2.31 3.53 -11.73
N ALA A 76 -2.40 2.99 -12.95
CA ALA A 76 -1.77 3.57 -14.14
C ALA A 76 -2.35 4.94 -14.53
N LEU A 77 -3.57 5.25 -14.06
CA LEU A 77 -4.22 6.55 -14.26
C LEU A 77 -3.87 7.60 -13.17
N ARG A 78 -3.04 7.23 -12.17
CA ARG A 78 -2.53 8.19 -11.18
C ARG A 78 -1.48 9.11 -11.83
N PRO A 79 -1.20 10.30 -11.24
CA PRO A 79 -0.20 11.22 -11.77
C PRO A 79 1.12 10.51 -12.14
N PRO A 80 1.60 10.62 -13.38
CA PRO A 80 2.56 9.66 -13.93
C PRO A 80 4.01 9.88 -13.50
N LEU A 81 4.31 10.96 -12.76
CA LEU A 81 5.70 11.35 -12.44
C LEU A 81 6.50 10.22 -11.79
N SER A 82 5.92 9.55 -10.79
CA SER A 82 6.58 8.42 -10.12
C SER A 82 6.83 7.23 -11.05
N TYR A 83 5.94 7.01 -12.02
CA TYR A 83 6.05 5.89 -12.96
C TYR A 83 7.00 6.18 -14.10
N LEU A 84 7.06 7.43 -14.58
CA LEU A 84 8.03 7.87 -15.59
C LEU A 84 9.46 7.76 -15.06
N VAL A 85 9.69 8.13 -13.79
CA VAL A 85 10.99 7.96 -13.13
C VAL A 85 11.33 6.47 -12.96
N ALA A 86 10.35 5.63 -12.63
CA ALA A 86 10.56 4.19 -12.46
C ALA A 86 10.71 3.41 -13.77
N ALA A 87 10.25 3.97 -14.89
CA ALA A 87 10.31 3.35 -16.22
C ALA A 87 11.56 3.75 -17.03
N GLY A 88 12.31 4.76 -16.58
CA GLY A 88 13.58 5.19 -17.17
C GLY A 88 14.77 4.43 -16.60
#